data_AF-A0A2V8W4Y4-F1
#
_entry.id   AF-A0A2V8W4Y4-F1
#
_cell.length_a   1.000
_cell.length_b   1.000
_cell.length_c   1.000
_cell.angle_alpha   90.00
_cell.angle_beta   90.00
_cell.angle_gamma   90.00
#
_symmetry.space_group_name_H-M   'P 1'
#
loop_
_entity.id
_entity.type
_entity.pdbx_description
1 polymer ?
#
loop_
_entity_poly.entity_id
_entity_poly.type
_entity_poly.pdbx_seq_one_letter_code
_entity_poly.pdbx_strand_id
1 'polypeptide(L)'
;MQLGNRCLALVIFLFSLAAFSTVSAQIPPAHKPQPQRSSSTLEGQWRGSLQAGEAMLHLVLHVTKAEDGSLKATIDSLDQGVYGIEVTSFAQKDSILRFSVASVSASYEGKLAADQRSIEGDWMQGSVSLPLIFHRQAAGAGARKLSDAIASAEGVWQGALEGNGMRLRLQLHVSHDYRNQLVAALDSPDQGASGLPAVKVSQKDASFHFEIPMVSGVYDGTLNAARTAINGSWTQNGTERKLDFQRSDKLLELVRPQNPVKPYPYQEEEITFPNEKAKISLAGTFTLPRGQGPFPAAILLGGSGPNDRDESLAGHRPFLVLADHLTRKGIAVLRFDKRGNGKSTGDYANATMEDFTADAEAALAYLKTRKEIDPKKIGLIGHSEGGMIAPLIAAHSGNVAWIVLLAGPGLNGEDTLLLQSELILKTAGFGDAQIAVAREFNKQAYALVRQEKDSATLQVKLNDLVHSAAMSASLPPDALQSQVQLMASPWFRFFLDYDPVPALQKTLCPVLALNGEKDLQVSPKENLAKIQKALQDGGNKDFQTIELPGLNHLLQHAPAGLPNEYGEILETMAPEALNAVSDWVLKHTAH
;
A
#
# COMPACT_ATOMS: atom_id res chain seq x y z
N MET A 1 -9.78 44.49 7.72
CA MET A 1 -9.70 43.77 6.43
C MET A 1 -8.46 42.87 6.40
N GLN A 2 -8.24 42.07 7.45
CA GLN A 2 -7.01 41.29 7.64
C GLN A 2 -7.23 40.07 8.57
N LEU A 3 -8.33 39.34 8.36
CA LEU A 3 -8.64 38.08 9.06
C LEU A 3 -9.02 36.92 8.10
N GLY A 4 -8.83 37.09 6.78
CA GLY A 4 -9.38 36.19 5.75
C GLY A 4 -8.46 35.12 5.16
N ASN A 5 -7.17 35.05 5.52
CA ASN A 5 -6.17 34.29 4.74
C ASN A 5 -5.61 33.02 5.42
N ARG A 6 -6.31 32.44 6.41
CA ARG A 6 -6.00 31.09 6.92
C ARG A 6 -7.15 30.11 6.67
N CYS A 7 -7.99 30.45 5.71
CA CYS A 7 -9.21 29.74 5.41
C CYS A 7 -8.90 28.43 4.67
N LEU A 8 -9.33 27.33 5.29
CA LEU A 8 -9.87 26.18 4.57
C LEU A 8 -8.82 25.15 4.07
N ALA A 9 -7.77 24.87 4.84
CA ALA A 9 -6.66 24.02 4.38
C ALA A 9 -6.82 22.48 4.48
N LEU A 10 -8.01 21.93 4.76
CA LEU A 10 -8.12 20.47 4.99
C LEU A 10 -9.49 19.86 4.65
N VAL A 11 -10.28 20.50 3.79
CA VAL A 11 -11.64 20.01 3.46
C VAL A 11 -11.62 18.76 2.56
N ILE A 12 -10.50 18.47 1.89
CA ILE A 12 -10.45 17.49 0.80
C ILE A 12 -9.41 16.38 1.03
N PHE A 13 -8.77 16.30 2.20
CA PHE A 13 -7.70 15.33 2.44
C PHE A 13 -8.16 13.91 2.81
N LEU A 14 -9.44 13.57 2.57
CA LEU A 14 -10.06 12.38 3.18
C LEU A 14 -10.36 11.23 2.23
N PHE A 15 -10.03 11.35 0.94
CA PHE A 15 -10.13 10.24 -0.01
C PHE A 15 -8.79 9.82 -0.66
N SER A 16 -7.70 10.50 -0.35
CA SER A 16 -6.38 10.27 -0.94
C SER A 16 -5.46 9.38 -0.09
N LEU A 17 -6.00 8.39 0.63
CA LEU A 17 -5.19 7.30 1.20
C LEU A 17 -4.97 6.14 0.20
N ALA A 18 -5.66 6.16 -0.95
CA ALA A 18 -5.62 5.11 -1.96
C ALA A 18 -4.52 5.29 -3.03
N ALA A 19 -3.64 6.28 -2.91
CA ALA A 19 -2.63 6.61 -3.93
C ALA A 19 -1.20 6.34 -3.46
N PHE A 20 -0.92 5.14 -2.93
CA PHE A 20 0.45 4.64 -2.81
C PHE A 20 0.48 3.17 -3.23
N SER A 21 0.78 2.94 -4.51
CA SER A 21 1.16 1.63 -5.04
C SER A 21 2.51 1.22 -4.45
N THR A 22 2.57 0.07 -3.78
CA THR A 22 3.83 -0.51 -3.27
C THR A 22 4.14 -1.83 -3.97
N VAL A 23 5.40 -1.99 -4.36
CA VAL A 23 6.01 -3.22 -4.85
C VAL A 23 6.61 -3.96 -3.64
N SER A 24 6.38 -5.28 -3.52
CA SER A 24 6.71 -6.10 -2.35
C SER A 24 7.98 -6.95 -2.56
N ALA A 25 8.86 -7.00 -1.55
CA ALA A 25 10.01 -7.92 -1.47
C ALA A 25 10.10 -8.60 -0.07
N GLN A 26 10.44 -9.90 -0.04
CA GLN A 26 10.53 -10.76 1.15
C GLN A 26 11.99 -11.16 1.47
N ILE A 27 12.35 -11.27 2.76
CA ILE A 27 13.67 -11.73 3.29
C ILE A 27 13.47 -12.85 4.35
N PRO A 28 14.36 -13.88 4.41
CA PRO A 28 14.60 -14.67 5.64
C PRO A 28 16.14 -14.86 5.93
N PRO A 29 16.60 -15.67 6.92
CA PRO A 29 17.12 -15.24 8.23
C PRO A 29 18.62 -15.61 8.49
N ALA A 30 19.15 -15.29 9.68
CA ALA A 30 20.57 -15.35 10.07
C ALA A 30 20.97 -16.46 11.08
N HIS A 31 22.23 -16.96 11.04
CA HIS A 31 23.02 -17.35 12.25
C HIS A 31 24.56 -17.46 12.07
N LYS A 32 25.29 -16.71 12.93
CA LYS A 32 26.61 -16.82 13.65
C LYS A 32 27.94 -17.36 13.02
N PRO A 33 29.12 -16.92 13.53
CA PRO A 33 30.33 -16.65 12.72
C PRO A 33 31.52 -17.62 12.90
N GLN A 34 32.30 -17.89 11.82
CA GLN A 34 33.72 -18.28 11.87
C GLN A 34 34.43 -18.23 10.48
N PRO A 35 35.78 -18.35 10.39
CA PRO A 35 36.70 -17.28 9.96
C PRO A 35 36.99 -17.20 8.44
N GLN A 36 37.38 -15.99 8.01
CA GLN A 36 37.77 -15.60 6.66
C GLN A 36 38.84 -16.50 6.00
N ARG A 37 38.60 -16.91 4.74
CA ARG A 37 39.62 -17.03 3.68
C ARG A 37 39.05 -16.64 2.31
N SER A 38 39.84 -15.86 1.59
CA SER A 38 39.56 -15.20 0.31
C SER A 38 39.66 -16.13 -0.91
N SER A 39 38.65 -16.12 -1.78
CA SER A 39 38.74 -16.49 -3.21
C SER A 39 37.71 -15.66 -4.00
N SER A 40 38.11 -14.90 -5.02
CA SER A 40 37.24 -13.99 -5.77
C SER A 40 36.24 -14.73 -6.65
N THR A 41 34.97 -14.72 -6.24
CA THR A 41 33.78 -15.28 -6.90
C THR A 41 32.92 -14.14 -7.52
N LEU A 42 31.82 -14.46 -8.23
CA LEU A 42 30.89 -13.47 -8.80
C LEU A 42 30.15 -12.65 -7.72
N GLU A 43 30.20 -13.08 -6.46
CA GLU A 43 29.62 -12.43 -5.29
C GLU A 43 30.08 -10.98 -5.15
N GLY A 44 29.17 -10.10 -4.73
CA GLY A 44 29.40 -8.68 -4.57
C GLY A 44 28.42 -7.82 -5.37
N GLN A 45 28.67 -6.51 -5.35
CA GLN A 45 27.84 -5.53 -6.05
C GLN A 45 28.46 -5.20 -7.40
N TRP A 46 27.61 -4.95 -8.38
CA TRP A 46 28.01 -4.58 -9.74
C TRP A 46 27.15 -3.43 -10.22
N ARG A 47 27.77 -2.35 -10.73
CA ARG A 47 27.06 -1.15 -11.20
C ARG A 47 27.10 -1.05 -12.71
N GLY A 48 25.97 -0.74 -13.33
CA GLY A 48 25.89 -0.51 -14.77
C GLY A 48 24.93 0.62 -15.10
N SER A 49 25.11 1.19 -16.29
CA SER A 49 24.24 2.27 -16.80
C SER A 49 23.55 1.78 -18.08
N LEU A 50 22.22 1.79 -18.07
CA LEU A 50 21.35 1.34 -19.16
C LEU A 50 20.66 2.54 -19.81
N GLN A 51 20.92 2.79 -21.10
CA GLN A 51 20.27 3.87 -21.84
C GLN A 51 18.94 3.36 -22.41
N ALA A 52 17.82 3.82 -21.84
CA ALA A 52 16.47 3.43 -22.23
C ALA A 52 15.74 4.63 -22.87
N GLY A 53 15.87 4.77 -24.19
CA GLY A 53 15.38 5.96 -24.90
C GLY A 53 16.17 7.21 -24.49
N GLU A 54 15.48 8.29 -24.09
CA GLU A 54 16.13 9.50 -23.56
C GLU A 54 16.57 9.36 -22.09
N ALA A 55 16.08 8.35 -21.37
CA ALA A 55 16.39 8.13 -19.96
C ALA A 55 17.66 7.28 -19.76
N MET A 56 18.48 7.65 -18.78
CA MET A 56 19.63 6.87 -18.32
C MET A 56 19.26 6.23 -16.98
N LEU A 57 19.31 4.90 -16.90
CA LEU A 57 19.03 4.13 -15.69
C LEU A 57 20.33 3.55 -15.12
N HIS A 58 20.56 3.74 -13.84
CA HIS A 58 21.69 3.24 -13.08
C HIS A 58 21.24 2.02 -12.29
N LEU A 59 21.80 0.88 -12.66
CA LEU A 59 21.44 -0.40 -12.09
C LEU A 59 22.53 -0.90 -11.15
N VAL A 60 22.13 -1.48 -10.02
CA VAL A 60 23.05 -2.16 -9.09
C VAL A 60 22.64 -3.62 -8.95
N LEU A 61 23.41 -4.53 -9.52
CA LEU A 61 23.23 -5.97 -9.36
C LEU A 61 23.96 -6.43 -8.09
N HIS A 62 23.22 -6.93 -7.10
CA HIS A 62 23.76 -7.52 -5.88
C HIS A 62 23.79 -9.03 -6.04
N VAL A 63 24.96 -9.64 -6.00
CA VAL A 63 25.12 -11.10 -6.09
C VAL A 63 25.55 -11.64 -4.73
N THR A 64 24.79 -12.60 -4.22
CA THR A 64 25.06 -13.29 -2.95
C THR A 64 25.11 -14.79 -3.16
N LYS A 65 25.76 -15.50 -2.25
CA LYS A 65 25.82 -16.97 -2.25
C LYS A 65 24.96 -17.51 -1.10
N ALA A 66 24.05 -18.42 -1.41
CA ALA A 66 23.20 -19.09 -0.44
C ALA A 66 23.97 -20.21 0.30
N GLU A 67 23.40 -20.70 1.39
CA GLU A 67 24.01 -21.76 2.24
C GLU A 67 24.25 -23.08 1.48
N ASP A 68 23.42 -23.38 0.49
CA ASP A 68 23.56 -24.55 -0.40
C ASP A 68 24.63 -24.35 -1.50
N GLY A 69 25.27 -23.18 -1.53
CA GLY A 69 26.30 -22.81 -2.51
C GLY A 69 25.77 -22.22 -3.81
N SER A 70 24.45 -22.12 -4.00
CA SER A 70 23.85 -21.45 -5.17
C SER A 70 24.03 -19.93 -5.12
N LEU A 71 24.08 -19.28 -6.28
CA LEU A 71 24.14 -17.82 -6.36
C LEU A 71 22.71 -17.26 -6.50
N LYS A 72 22.43 -16.19 -5.77
CA LYS A 72 21.21 -15.40 -5.86
C LYS A 72 21.56 -13.96 -6.19
N ALA A 73 20.62 -13.25 -6.80
CA ALA A 73 20.81 -11.84 -7.04
C ALA A 73 19.55 -10.99 -6.84
N THR A 74 19.77 -9.72 -6.57
CA THR A 74 18.75 -8.66 -6.69
C THR A 74 19.32 -7.54 -7.54
N ILE A 75 18.45 -6.70 -8.10
CA ILE A 75 18.85 -5.52 -8.85
C ILE A 75 18.13 -4.27 -8.32
N ASP A 76 18.88 -3.19 -8.16
CA ASP A 76 18.33 -1.87 -7.87
C ASP A 76 18.29 -1.05 -9.16
N SER A 77 17.33 -0.15 -9.29
CA SER A 77 17.30 0.93 -10.27
C SER A 77 17.28 2.26 -9.52
N LEU A 78 18.44 2.91 -9.45
CA LEU A 78 18.66 4.06 -8.57
C LEU A 78 17.84 5.27 -9.01
N ASP A 79 17.76 5.54 -10.31
CA ASP A 79 17.02 6.69 -10.86
C ASP A 79 15.50 6.52 -10.76
N GLN A 80 15.05 5.27 -10.61
CA GLN A 80 13.64 4.94 -10.45
C GLN A 80 13.27 4.70 -8.98
N GLY A 81 14.25 4.72 -8.06
CA GLY A 81 14.03 4.51 -6.64
C GLY A 81 13.56 3.10 -6.28
N VAL A 82 13.79 2.12 -7.16
CA VAL A 82 13.34 0.73 -6.95
C VAL A 82 14.53 -0.10 -6.49
N TYR A 83 14.42 -0.73 -5.32
CA TYR A 83 15.51 -1.49 -4.71
C TYR A 83 15.12 -2.95 -4.50
N GLY A 84 16.11 -3.84 -4.57
CA GLY A 84 15.92 -5.25 -4.23
C GLY A 84 15.04 -6.03 -5.20
N ILE A 85 14.94 -5.60 -6.47
CA ILE A 85 14.14 -6.30 -7.48
C ILE A 85 14.71 -7.71 -7.64
N GLU A 86 13.87 -8.73 -7.43
CA GLU A 86 14.29 -10.12 -7.47
C GLU A 86 14.79 -10.52 -8.87
N VAL A 87 15.97 -11.12 -8.90
CA VAL A 87 16.48 -11.82 -10.08
C VAL A 87 15.98 -13.26 -10.02
N THR A 88 14.91 -13.54 -10.77
CA THR A 88 14.14 -14.79 -10.71
C THR A 88 14.83 -15.98 -11.36
N SER A 89 15.84 -15.74 -12.19
CA SER A 89 16.77 -16.78 -12.64
C SER A 89 18.18 -16.21 -12.66
N PHE A 90 19.16 -16.96 -12.19
CA PHE A 90 20.56 -16.54 -12.16
C PHE A 90 21.47 -17.72 -12.43
N ALA A 91 22.23 -17.67 -13.52
CA ALA A 91 23.10 -18.76 -13.93
C ALA A 91 24.40 -18.22 -14.51
N GLN A 92 25.53 -18.73 -14.02
CA GLN A 92 26.82 -18.54 -14.66
C GLN A 92 27.28 -19.87 -15.25
N LYS A 93 27.63 -19.87 -16.54
CA LYS A 93 28.33 -20.97 -17.20
C LYS A 93 29.58 -20.41 -17.86
N ASP A 94 30.75 -20.90 -17.44
CA ASP A 94 32.05 -20.38 -17.85
C ASP A 94 32.16 -18.85 -17.58
N SER A 95 32.47 -18.06 -18.60
CA SER A 95 32.49 -16.60 -18.52
C SER A 95 31.14 -15.94 -18.83
N ILE A 96 30.06 -16.70 -19.09
CA ILE A 96 28.76 -16.13 -19.46
C ILE A 96 27.84 -16.11 -18.24
N LEU A 97 27.39 -14.92 -17.87
CA LEU A 97 26.36 -14.69 -16.88
C LEU A 97 25.03 -14.47 -17.59
N ARG A 98 23.99 -15.19 -17.15
CA ARG A 98 22.61 -14.99 -17.56
C ARG A 98 21.72 -14.79 -16.35
N PHE A 99 20.81 -13.85 -16.45
CA PHE A 99 19.78 -13.70 -15.44
C PHE A 99 18.47 -13.12 -15.98
N SER A 100 17.39 -13.30 -15.23
CA SER A 100 16.05 -12.78 -15.57
C SER A 100 15.44 -12.02 -14.41
N VAL A 101 14.70 -10.97 -14.73
CA VAL A 101 13.97 -10.14 -13.79
C VAL A 101 12.50 -10.14 -14.22
N ALA A 102 11.76 -11.16 -13.77
CA ALA A 102 10.42 -11.44 -14.29
C ALA A 102 9.42 -10.29 -14.04
N SER A 103 9.55 -9.57 -12.93
CA SER A 103 8.69 -8.44 -12.56
C SER A 103 8.66 -7.32 -13.61
N VAL A 104 9.74 -7.18 -14.39
CA VAL A 104 9.85 -6.18 -15.47
C VAL A 104 9.97 -6.84 -16.84
N SER A 105 9.72 -8.15 -16.96
CA SER A 105 9.86 -8.91 -18.20
C SER A 105 11.22 -8.69 -18.89
N ALA A 106 12.29 -8.62 -18.10
CA ALA A 106 13.63 -8.39 -18.59
C ALA A 106 14.55 -9.58 -18.37
N SER A 107 15.60 -9.66 -19.19
CA SER A 107 16.71 -10.59 -19.02
C SER A 107 18.02 -9.94 -19.41
N TYR A 108 19.11 -10.49 -18.91
CA TYR A 108 20.46 -10.04 -19.23
C TYR A 108 21.32 -11.24 -19.58
N GLU A 109 22.12 -11.09 -20.64
CA GLU A 109 23.20 -12.01 -20.98
C GLU A 109 24.48 -11.22 -21.18
N GLY A 110 25.51 -11.54 -20.41
CA GLY A 110 26.79 -10.84 -20.51
C GLY A 110 28.00 -11.72 -20.24
N LYS A 111 29.14 -11.31 -20.79
CA LYS A 111 30.43 -11.97 -20.67
C LYS A 111 31.26 -11.30 -19.58
N LEU A 112 31.57 -12.06 -18.53
CA LEU A 112 32.51 -11.70 -17.47
C LEU A 112 33.93 -11.61 -18.05
N ALA A 113 34.58 -10.47 -17.84
CA ALA A 113 35.96 -10.23 -18.24
C ALA A 113 36.93 -11.13 -17.46
N ALA A 114 38.09 -11.44 -18.06
CA ALA A 114 39.08 -12.33 -17.45
C ALA A 114 39.66 -11.79 -16.13
N ASP A 115 39.71 -10.47 -15.96
CA ASP A 115 40.11 -9.79 -14.73
C ASP A 115 38.99 -9.74 -13.67
N GLN A 116 37.80 -10.24 -14.02
CA GLN A 116 36.57 -10.25 -13.23
C GLN A 116 36.11 -8.87 -12.76
N ARG A 117 36.47 -7.80 -13.45
CA ARG A 117 36.10 -6.42 -13.09
C ARG A 117 34.89 -5.88 -13.85
N SER A 118 34.53 -6.50 -14.98
CA SER A 118 33.35 -6.13 -15.74
C SER A 118 32.59 -7.34 -16.28
N ILE A 119 31.30 -7.13 -16.52
CA ILE A 119 30.43 -8.05 -17.26
C ILE A 119 29.80 -7.21 -18.37
N GLU A 120 30.14 -7.50 -19.61
CA GLU A 120 29.67 -6.78 -20.79
C GLU A 120 28.60 -7.60 -21.49
N GLY A 121 27.42 -7.03 -21.72
CA GLY A 121 26.29 -7.77 -22.22
C GLY A 121 25.11 -6.91 -22.62
N ASP A 122 24.01 -7.58 -22.93
CA ASP A 122 22.78 -6.96 -23.40
C ASP A 122 21.65 -7.20 -22.40
N TRP A 123 20.95 -6.11 -22.06
CA TRP A 123 19.69 -6.11 -21.36
C TRP A 123 18.54 -6.20 -22.38
N MET A 124 17.78 -7.29 -22.29
CA MET A 124 16.63 -7.58 -23.14
C MET A 124 15.34 -7.29 -22.37
N GLN A 125 14.44 -6.48 -22.93
CA GLN A 125 13.12 -6.23 -22.37
C GLN A 125 12.09 -6.17 -23.50
N GLY A 126 11.19 -7.16 -23.56
CA GLY A 126 10.35 -7.38 -24.74
C GLY A 126 11.18 -7.67 -25.99
N SER A 127 10.98 -6.92 -27.08
CA SER A 127 11.77 -7.03 -28.31
C SER A 127 12.99 -6.09 -28.36
N VAL A 128 13.25 -5.33 -27.31
CA VAL A 128 14.31 -4.31 -27.26
C VAL A 128 15.56 -4.92 -26.60
N SER A 129 16.71 -4.75 -27.26
CA SER A 129 18.05 -5.10 -26.76
C SER A 129 18.83 -3.83 -26.50
N LEU A 130 19.32 -3.64 -25.28
CA LEU A 130 20.07 -2.46 -24.86
C LEU A 130 21.41 -2.87 -24.27
N PRO A 131 22.54 -2.29 -24.71
CA PRO A 131 23.84 -2.62 -24.15
C PRO A 131 23.94 -2.17 -22.68
N LEU A 132 24.48 -3.03 -21.83
CA LEU A 132 24.70 -2.77 -20.41
C LEU A 132 25.99 -3.44 -19.94
N ILE A 133 26.92 -2.62 -19.48
CA ILE A 133 28.16 -3.07 -18.86
C ILE A 133 28.07 -2.88 -17.37
N PHE A 134 28.18 -3.98 -16.63
CA PHE A 134 28.31 -3.98 -15.19
C PHE A 134 29.78 -3.93 -14.80
N HIS A 135 30.13 -3.07 -13.86
CA HIS A 135 31.46 -2.96 -13.27
C HIS A 135 31.44 -3.39 -11.81
N ARG A 136 32.38 -4.24 -11.41
CA ARG A 136 32.47 -4.75 -10.04
C ARG A 136 32.75 -3.62 -9.06
N GLN A 137 31.93 -3.55 -8.04
CA GLN A 137 32.12 -2.66 -6.90
C GLN A 137 32.92 -3.39 -5.81
N ALA A 138 33.93 -2.73 -5.24
CA ALA A 138 34.77 -3.33 -4.21
C ALA A 138 33.93 -3.73 -2.97
N ALA A 139 34.23 -4.88 -2.37
CA ALA A 139 33.52 -5.39 -1.19
C ALA A 139 33.63 -4.40 -0.01
N GLY A 140 32.50 -4.02 0.60
CA GLY A 140 32.43 -3.09 1.74
C GLY A 140 31.75 -1.74 1.47
N ALA A 141 31.15 -1.54 0.30
CA ALA A 141 30.63 -0.23 -0.12
C ALA A 141 29.27 0.20 0.46
N GLY A 142 28.72 -0.52 1.45
CA GLY A 142 27.60 -0.02 2.28
C GLY A 142 28.06 0.86 3.45
N ALA A 143 29.31 0.68 3.89
CA ALA A 143 30.02 1.57 4.80
C ALA A 143 31.39 1.84 4.17
N ARG A 144 31.43 2.70 3.14
CA ARG A 144 32.72 3.13 2.58
C ARG A 144 33.53 3.77 3.71
N LYS A 145 34.82 3.44 3.80
CA LYS A 145 35.75 4.25 4.60
C LYS A 145 35.66 5.68 4.07
N LEU A 146 35.65 6.65 4.98
CA LEU A 146 35.61 8.10 4.68
C LEU A 146 36.62 8.56 3.60
N SER A 147 37.65 7.75 3.33
CA SER A 147 38.68 7.94 2.32
C SER A 147 38.21 7.76 0.87
N ASP A 148 37.09 7.06 0.65
CA ASP A 148 36.62 6.63 -0.68
C ASP A 148 35.30 7.31 -1.09
N ALA A 149 34.85 8.29 -0.30
CA ALA A 149 33.67 9.11 -0.58
C ALA A 149 34.05 10.31 -1.44
N ILE A 150 33.34 10.54 -2.55
CA ILE A 150 33.59 11.70 -3.43
C ILE A 150 33.04 12.96 -2.78
N ALA A 151 31.96 12.83 -2.01
CA ALA A 151 31.44 13.86 -1.12
C ALA A 151 31.20 13.29 0.29
N SER A 152 31.44 14.09 1.33
CA SER A 152 31.29 13.63 2.72
C SER A 152 29.84 13.36 3.14
N ALA A 153 28.86 13.79 2.35
CA ALA A 153 27.45 13.48 2.53
C ALA A 153 27.05 12.08 2.03
N GLU A 154 27.89 11.35 1.30
CA GLU A 154 27.56 9.98 0.87
C GLU A 154 27.27 9.05 2.06
N GLY A 155 26.22 8.24 1.96
CA GLY A 155 25.80 7.27 2.96
C GLY A 155 24.30 7.28 3.22
N VAL A 156 23.89 6.52 4.24
CA VAL A 156 22.50 6.47 4.71
C VAL A 156 22.34 7.37 5.92
N TRP A 157 21.25 8.12 5.92
CA TRP A 157 20.94 9.15 6.90
C TRP A 157 19.51 8.99 7.38
N GLN A 158 19.28 9.15 8.68
CA GLN A 158 17.96 9.01 9.29
C GLN A 158 17.60 10.29 10.02
N GLY A 159 16.39 10.79 9.79
CA GLY A 159 15.86 11.99 10.41
C GLY A 159 14.38 11.82 10.73
N ALA A 160 13.79 12.82 11.37
CA ALA A 160 12.35 12.87 11.53
C ALA A 160 11.84 14.30 11.34
N LEU A 161 10.74 14.44 10.62
CA LEU A 161 9.94 15.65 10.58
C LEU A 161 8.90 15.60 11.69
N GLU A 162 8.81 16.68 12.45
CA GLU A 162 7.79 16.87 13.47
C GLU A 162 6.91 18.06 13.10
N GLY A 163 5.59 17.92 13.24
CA GLY A 163 4.67 19.03 13.06
C GLY A 163 3.21 18.59 12.89
N ASN A 164 2.28 19.45 13.33
CA ASN A 164 0.83 19.18 13.31
C ASN A 164 0.43 17.89 14.06
N GLY A 165 1.15 17.56 15.13
CA GLY A 165 0.89 16.35 15.93
C GLY A 165 1.39 15.05 15.30
N MET A 166 2.05 15.10 14.14
CA MET A 166 2.59 13.93 13.45
C MET A 166 4.11 13.89 13.53
N ARG A 167 4.66 12.68 13.58
CA ARG A 167 6.11 12.42 13.46
C ARG A 167 6.37 11.50 12.28
N LEU A 168 7.08 12.01 11.26
CA LEU A 168 7.44 11.27 10.06
C LEU A 168 8.93 10.96 10.05
N ARG A 169 9.30 9.69 10.16
CA ARG A 169 10.68 9.23 10.04
C ARG A 169 11.06 9.17 8.56
N LEU A 170 12.23 9.71 8.27
CA LEU A 170 12.78 9.80 6.93
C LEU A 170 14.13 9.10 6.87
N GLN A 171 14.40 8.45 5.75
CA GLN A 171 15.70 7.88 5.45
C GLN A 171 16.21 8.42 4.11
N LEU A 172 17.30 9.18 4.15
CA LEU A 172 17.95 9.72 2.97
C LEU A 172 19.14 8.81 2.60
N HIS A 173 19.14 8.37 1.35
CA HIS A 173 20.24 7.65 0.72
C HIS A 173 21.00 8.63 -0.15
N VAL A 174 22.30 8.78 0.07
CA VAL A 174 23.16 9.64 -0.76
C VAL A 174 24.27 8.78 -1.35
N SER A 175 24.43 8.83 -2.67
CA SER A 175 25.46 8.12 -3.44
C SER A 175 26.00 9.06 -4.53
N HIS A 176 26.90 8.55 -5.37
CA HIS A 176 27.20 9.12 -6.68
C HIS A 176 26.84 8.14 -7.80
N ASP A 177 26.64 8.70 -8.99
CA ASP A 177 26.51 7.99 -10.26
C ASP A 177 27.90 7.65 -10.87
N TYR A 178 27.91 7.05 -12.07
CA TYR A 178 29.15 6.71 -12.79
C TYR A 178 29.92 7.92 -13.32
N ARG A 179 29.29 9.10 -13.35
CA ARG A 179 29.89 10.37 -13.73
C ARG A 179 30.41 11.13 -12.51
N ASN A 180 30.42 10.50 -11.34
CA ASN A 180 30.80 11.09 -10.05
C ASN A 180 29.90 12.26 -9.62
N GLN A 181 28.67 12.34 -10.12
CA GLN A 181 27.68 13.31 -9.65
C GLN A 181 26.92 12.75 -8.45
N LEU A 182 26.67 13.60 -7.45
CA LEU A 182 25.85 13.22 -6.30
C LEU A 182 24.42 12.92 -6.74
N VAL A 183 23.88 11.83 -6.21
CA VAL A 183 22.49 11.41 -6.36
C VAL A 183 21.94 11.05 -4.99
N ALA A 184 20.65 11.24 -4.79
CA ALA A 184 20.01 10.89 -3.54
C ALA A 184 18.57 10.41 -3.75
N ALA A 185 18.08 9.64 -2.79
CA ALA A 185 16.69 9.22 -2.71
C ALA A 185 16.21 9.29 -1.25
N LEU A 186 14.95 9.62 -1.05
CA LEU A 186 14.33 9.75 0.27
C LEU A 186 13.24 8.69 0.46
N ASP A 187 13.31 7.96 1.56
CA ASP A 187 12.23 7.10 2.04
C ASP A 187 11.47 7.80 3.17
N SER A 188 10.18 7.53 3.26
CA SER A 188 9.32 7.80 4.40
C SER A 188 8.59 6.51 4.78
N PRO A 189 9.19 5.63 5.61
CA PRO A 189 8.58 4.35 5.95
C PRO A 189 7.22 4.50 6.61
N ASP A 190 7.01 5.57 7.39
CA ASP A 190 5.72 5.84 8.05
C ASP A 190 4.59 6.16 7.04
N GLN A 191 4.95 6.55 5.83
CA GLN A 191 4.03 6.83 4.72
C GLN A 191 4.05 5.74 3.65
N GLY A 192 4.82 4.67 3.83
CA GLY A 192 5.01 3.62 2.82
C GLY A 192 5.71 4.10 1.55
N ALA A 193 6.34 5.28 1.58
CA ALA A 193 7.07 5.82 0.44
C ALA A 193 8.54 5.37 0.52
N SER A 194 9.05 4.79 -0.57
CA SER A 194 10.45 4.38 -0.70
C SER A 194 11.02 4.91 -2.01
N GLY A 195 12.26 5.38 -1.97
CA GLY A 195 13.00 5.76 -3.15
C GLY A 195 12.51 7.02 -3.85
N LEU A 196 11.94 7.99 -3.12
CA LEU A 196 11.54 9.27 -3.72
C LEU A 196 12.79 9.95 -4.32
N PRO A 197 12.87 10.13 -5.66
CA PRO A 197 14.10 10.57 -6.28
C PRO A 197 14.36 12.03 -5.94
N ALA A 198 15.61 12.32 -5.53
CA ALA A 198 16.05 13.68 -5.30
C ALA A 198 16.70 14.28 -6.55
N VAL A 199 16.37 15.54 -6.81
CA VAL A 199 16.98 16.34 -7.86
C VAL A 199 17.82 17.46 -7.24
N LYS A 200 18.68 18.07 -8.07
CA LYS A 200 19.61 19.13 -7.67
C LYS A 200 20.47 18.76 -6.45
N VAL A 201 20.78 17.48 -6.29
CA VAL A 201 21.59 16.99 -5.17
C VAL A 201 22.98 17.59 -5.28
N SER A 202 23.39 18.35 -4.28
CA SER A 202 24.69 19.02 -4.29
C SER A 202 25.28 19.12 -2.90
N GLN A 203 26.61 19.05 -2.85
CA GLN A 203 27.38 19.38 -1.66
C GLN A 203 28.46 20.39 -2.03
N LYS A 204 28.46 21.53 -1.33
CA LYS A 204 29.54 22.52 -1.39
C LYS A 204 30.05 22.79 0.02
N ASP A 205 31.31 22.43 0.26
CA ASP A 205 31.91 22.42 1.60
C ASP A 205 31.05 21.59 2.59
N ALA A 206 30.54 22.21 3.65
CA ALA A 206 29.62 21.59 4.59
C ALA A 206 28.14 21.72 4.17
N SER A 207 27.81 22.59 3.21
CA SER A 207 26.44 22.79 2.76
C SER A 207 25.99 21.62 1.88
N PHE A 208 24.84 21.05 2.21
CA PHE A 208 24.21 19.95 1.48
C PHE A 208 22.78 20.34 1.12
N HIS A 209 22.41 20.10 -0.14
CA HIS A 209 21.12 20.49 -0.69
C HIS A 209 20.54 19.37 -1.55
N PHE A 210 19.22 19.18 -1.48
CA PHE A 210 18.47 18.37 -2.43
C PHE A 210 17.01 18.79 -2.49
N GLU A 211 16.34 18.47 -3.59
CA GLU A 211 14.90 18.71 -3.77
C GLU A 211 14.19 17.39 -4.06
N ILE A 212 12.98 17.20 -3.52
CA ILE A 212 12.07 16.11 -3.88
C ILE A 212 10.86 16.72 -4.59
N PRO A 213 10.85 16.75 -5.94
CA PRO A 213 9.82 17.46 -6.72
C PRO A 213 8.41 16.96 -6.43
N MET A 214 8.25 15.65 -6.28
CA MET A 214 6.97 14.97 -6.06
C MET A 214 6.20 15.51 -4.85
N VAL A 215 6.90 16.03 -3.85
CA VAL A 215 6.28 16.55 -2.63
C VAL A 215 6.51 18.05 -2.45
N SER A 216 7.02 18.74 -3.48
CA SER A 216 7.48 20.13 -3.40
C SER A 216 8.41 20.38 -2.22
N GLY A 217 9.29 19.41 -1.94
CA GLY A 217 10.18 19.40 -0.80
C GLY A 217 11.57 19.92 -1.16
N VAL A 218 12.11 20.80 -0.32
CA VAL A 218 13.47 21.33 -0.44
C VAL A 218 14.18 21.13 0.87
N TYR A 219 15.38 20.56 0.84
CA TYR A 219 16.23 20.42 2.01
C TYR A 219 17.49 21.25 1.86
N ASP A 220 17.77 22.04 2.89
CA ASP A 220 19.03 22.75 3.03
C ASP A 220 19.63 22.40 4.39
N GLY A 221 20.85 21.85 4.40
CA GLY A 221 21.50 21.41 5.62
C GLY A 221 23.00 21.64 5.63
N THR A 222 23.57 21.61 6.83
CA THR A 222 25.00 21.75 7.08
C THR A 222 25.51 20.46 7.74
N LEU A 223 26.41 19.78 7.05
CA LEU A 223 27.12 18.61 7.54
C LEU A 223 28.09 19.01 8.66
N ASN A 224 28.03 18.33 9.80
CA ASN A 224 28.95 18.60 10.90
C ASN A 224 30.38 18.12 10.58
N ALA A 225 31.37 18.65 11.31
CA ALA A 225 32.78 18.31 11.09
C ALA A 225 33.09 16.81 11.28
N ALA A 226 32.35 16.14 12.18
CA ALA A 226 32.46 14.70 12.42
C ALA A 226 31.85 13.85 11.29
N ARG A 227 31.13 14.48 10.36
CA ARG A 227 30.38 13.83 9.26
C ARG A 227 29.36 12.80 9.76
N THR A 228 28.82 13.00 10.97
CA THR A 228 27.83 12.12 11.60
C THR A 228 26.42 12.70 11.61
N ALA A 229 26.26 13.99 11.31
CA ALA A 229 24.96 14.64 11.23
C ALA A 229 24.92 15.71 10.14
N ILE A 230 23.76 15.88 9.50
CA ILE A 230 23.42 17.02 8.65
C ILE A 230 22.30 17.78 9.37
N ASN A 231 22.61 18.98 9.83
CA ASN A 231 21.65 19.83 10.53
C ASN A 231 21.02 20.80 9.54
N GLY A 232 19.70 20.76 9.39
CA GLY A 232 19.06 21.49 8.30
C GLY A 232 17.58 21.77 8.50
N SER A 233 17.01 22.35 7.47
CA SER A 233 15.59 22.62 7.35
C SER A 233 15.02 21.97 6.10
N TRP A 234 13.78 21.53 6.24
CA TRP A 234 12.93 21.02 5.19
C TRP A 234 11.85 22.05 4.91
N THR A 235 11.84 22.62 3.72
CA THR A 235 10.79 23.52 3.26
C THR A 235 9.86 22.76 2.34
N GLN A 236 8.57 22.77 2.68
CA GLN A 236 7.54 22.12 1.89
C GLN A 236 6.30 23.00 1.83
N ASN A 237 5.81 23.29 0.62
CA ASN A 237 4.65 24.16 0.38
C ASN A 237 4.78 25.52 1.11
N GLY A 238 5.98 26.10 1.09
CA GLY A 238 6.28 27.37 1.77
C GLY A 238 6.35 27.31 3.30
N THR A 239 6.19 26.12 3.91
CA THR A 239 6.36 25.91 5.35
C THR A 239 7.73 25.28 5.61
N GLU A 240 8.56 25.98 6.38
CA GLU A 240 9.85 25.47 6.82
C GLU A 240 9.71 24.68 8.14
N ARG A 241 10.35 23.52 8.21
CA ARG A 241 10.41 22.65 9.39
C ARG A 241 11.85 22.23 9.64
N LYS A 242 12.22 22.06 10.90
CA LYS A 242 13.54 21.52 11.24
C LYS A 242 13.62 20.04 10.83
N LEU A 243 14.72 19.66 10.18
CA LEU A 243 15.02 18.26 9.84
C LEU A 243 16.52 18.01 10.01
N ASP A 244 16.85 17.38 11.13
CA ASP A 244 18.21 16.91 11.39
C ASP A 244 18.33 15.46 10.95
N PHE A 245 19.33 15.18 10.13
CA PHE A 245 19.71 13.83 9.75
C PHE A 245 20.91 13.36 10.56
N GLN A 246 20.86 12.12 11.04
CA GLN A 246 21.99 11.41 11.63
C GLN A 246 22.43 10.28 10.71
N ARG A 247 23.73 10.10 10.55
CA ARG A 247 24.27 8.99 9.77
C ARG A 247 23.92 7.66 10.44
N SER A 248 23.49 6.68 9.66
CA SER A 248 23.18 5.34 10.13
C SER A 248 23.73 4.29 9.17
N ASP A 249 24.27 3.19 9.72
CA ASP A 249 24.65 2.00 8.94
C ASP A 249 23.51 0.96 8.88
N LYS A 250 22.37 1.27 9.51
CA LYS A 250 21.16 0.44 9.54
C LYS A 250 20.07 1.10 8.74
N LEU A 251 19.30 0.31 8.00
CA LEU A 251 18.08 0.80 7.35
C LEU A 251 16.97 1.01 8.39
N LEU A 252 16.14 2.02 8.17
CA LEU A 252 14.95 2.28 8.96
C LEU A 252 13.86 1.29 8.54
N GLU A 253 13.71 0.21 9.31
CA GLU A 253 12.66 -0.78 9.04
C GLU A 253 11.34 -0.37 9.70
N LEU A 254 10.26 -0.46 8.93
CA LEU A 254 8.91 -0.39 9.47
C LEU A 254 8.51 -1.77 10.00
N VAL A 255 8.65 -1.95 11.32
CA VAL A 255 8.25 -3.20 11.96
C VAL A 255 6.74 -3.21 12.21
N ARG A 256 6.08 -4.27 11.77
CA ARG A 256 4.67 -4.58 12.04
C ARG A 256 4.62 -5.92 12.77
N PRO A 257 4.60 -5.95 14.12
CA PRO A 257 4.81 -7.17 14.91
C PRO A 257 3.81 -8.29 14.63
N GLN A 258 2.60 -7.96 14.15
CA GLN A 258 1.57 -8.94 13.84
C GLN A 258 1.70 -9.56 12.45
N ASN A 259 2.58 -9.06 11.57
CA ASN A 259 2.83 -9.70 10.28
C ASN A 259 3.38 -11.11 10.54
N PRO A 260 2.70 -12.17 10.07
CA PRO A 260 3.13 -13.53 10.31
C PRO A 260 4.47 -13.79 9.61
N VAL A 261 5.32 -14.60 10.26
CA VAL A 261 6.66 -14.93 9.77
C VAL A 261 6.70 -16.41 9.38
N LYS A 262 7.32 -16.70 8.24
CA LYS A 262 7.50 -18.07 7.72
C LYS A 262 8.53 -18.87 8.56
N PRO A 263 8.44 -20.21 8.62
CA PRO A 263 7.40 -21.04 8.00
C PRO A 263 6.06 -20.98 8.76
N TYR A 264 4.96 -20.88 8.01
CA TYR A 264 3.62 -20.89 8.60
C TYR A 264 3.22 -22.29 9.07
N PRO A 265 2.35 -22.42 10.09
CA PRO A 265 1.83 -23.71 10.53
C PRO A 265 0.71 -24.24 9.62
N TYR A 266 0.54 -23.68 8.43
CA TYR A 266 -0.48 -24.00 7.43
C TYR A 266 0.13 -23.93 6.03
N GLN A 267 -0.59 -24.39 5.01
CA GLN A 267 -0.16 -24.30 3.61
C GLN A 267 -0.60 -22.97 2.99
N GLU A 268 0.21 -22.45 2.09
CA GLU A 268 -0.06 -21.25 1.31
C GLU A 268 0.15 -21.59 -0.18
N GLU A 269 -0.80 -21.21 -1.02
CA GLU A 269 -0.77 -21.44 -2.46
C GLU A 269 -1.00 -20.10 -3.18
N GLU A 270 -0.12 -19.74 -4.12
CA GLU A 270 -0.40 -18.69 -5.10
C GLU A 270 -1.39 -19.24 -6.13
N ILE A 271 -2.52 -18.56 -6.30
CA ILE A 271 -3.61 -19.01 -7.17
C ILE A 271 -3.98 -17.95 -8.18
N THR A 272 -4.62 -18.39 -9.25
CA THR A 272 -5.23 -17.51 -10.25
C THR A 272 -6.55 -18.13 -10.69
N PHE A 273 -7.58 -17.31 -10.83
CA PHE A 273 -8.91 -17.74 -11.27
C PHE A 273 -9.54 -16.73 -12.24
N PRO A 274 -10.35 -17.19 -13.20
CA PRO A 274 -10.95 -16.31 -14.18
C PRO A 274 -12.22 -15.64 -13.64
N ASN A 275 -12.43 -14.39 -14.02
CA ASN A 275 -13.78 -13.82 -14.12
C ASN A 275 -14.18 -13.85 -15.61
N GLU A 276 -14.87 -14.92 -16.00
CA GLU A 276 -15.24 -15.20 -17.39
C GLU A 276 -16.10 -14.09 -18.02
N LYS A 277 -16.99 -13.48 -17.23
CA LYS A 277 -17.88 -12.41 -17.70
C LYS A 277 -17.09 -11.16 -18.10
N ALA A 278 -16.10 -10.81 -17.29
CA ALA A 278 -15.23 -9.65 -17.52
C ALA A 278 -14.01 -9.98 -18.41
N LYS A 279 -13.76 -11.27 -18.69
CA LYS A 279 -12.57 -11.75 -19.41
C LYS A 279 -11.25 -11.28 -18.78
N ILE A 280 -11.22 -11.28 -17.45
CA ILE A 280 -10.02 -10.96 -16.66
C ILE A 280 -9.60 -12.16 -15.83
N SER A 281 -8.36 -12.10 -15.35
CA SER A 281 -7.73 -13.12 -14.52
C SER A 281 -7.37 -12.49 -13.19
N LEU A 282 -7.90 -13.03 -12.10
CA LEU A 282 -7.68 -12.52 -10.75
C LEU A 282 -6.63 -13.39 -10.06
N ALA A 283 -5.62 -12.75 -9.47
CA ALA A 283 -4.55 -13.42 -8.75
C ALA A 283 -4.74 -13.27 -7.24
N GLY A 284 -4.38 -14.30 -6.50
CA GLY A 284 -4.51 -14.27 -5.05
C GLY A 284 -3.64 -15.29 -4.34
N THR A 285 -3.87 -15.36 -3.04
CA THR A 285 -3.22 -16.32 -2.16
C THR A 285 -4.31 -17.09 -1.42
N PHE A 286 -4.20 -18.41 -1.43
CA PHE A 286 -5.09 -19.32 -0.74
C PHE A 286 -4.36 -20.02 0.39
N THR A 287 -4.83 -19.86 1.63
CA THR A 287 -4.25 -20.49 2.81
C THR A 287 -5.13 -21.64 3.28
N LEU A 288 -4.50 -22.77 3.57
CA LEU A 288 -5.16 -24.04 3.91
C LEU A 288 -4.69 -24.53 5.29
N PRO A 289 -5.62 -24.78 6.23
CA PRO A 289 -5.27 -25.36 7.53
C PRO A 289 -4.55 -26.72 7.38
N ARG A 290 -3.74 -27.08 8.37
CA ARG A 290 -3.22 -28.46 8.46
C ARG A 290 -4.33 -29.40 8.90
N GLY A 291 -4.40 -30.58 8.27
CA GLY A 291 -5.35 -31.63 8.62
C GLY A 291 -6.07 -32.18 7.40
N GLN A 292 -7.11 -32.97 7.66
CA GLN A 292 -8.02 -33.44 6.60
C GLN A 292 -9.22 -32.50 6.56
N GLY A 293 -9.49 -31.94 5.38
CA GLY A 293 -10.73 -31.23 5.09
C GLY A 293 -11.92 -32.19 4.88
N PRO A 294 -13.01 -31.71 4.27
CA PRO A 294 -13.17 -30.37 3.73
C PRO A 294 -13.26 -29.29 4.83
N PHE A 295 -12.65 -28.12 4.59
CA PHE A 295 -12.60 -27.01 5.53
C PHE A 295 -13.71 -25.98 5.24
N PRO A 296 -14.24 -25.27 6.26
CA PRO A 296 -14.92 -24.01 6.01
C PRO A 296 -13.94 -23.00 5.39
N ALA A 297 -14.46 -22.04 4.63
CA ALA A 297 -13.64 -21.04 3.95
C ALA A 297 -14.18 -19.62 4.09
N ALA A 298 -13.27 -18.65 4.14
CA ALA A 298 -13.54 -17.23 4.10
C ALA A 298 -12.95 -16.61 2.83
N ILE A 299 -13.70 -15.72 2.18
CA ILE A 299 -13.19 -14.84 1.13
C ILE A 299 -13.07 -13.44 1.71
N LEU A 300 -11.87 -12.85 1.65
CA LEU A 300 -11.63 -11.49 2.14
C LEU A 300 -11.86 -10.47 1.01
N LEU A 301 -12.70 -9.47 1.25
CA LEU A 301 -13.11 -8.45 0.30
C LEU A 301 -12.61 -7.08 0.75
N GLY A 302 -11.66 -6.50 0.01
CA GLY A 302 -11.01 -5.24 0.38
C GLY A 302 -11.95 -4.03 0.36
N GLY A 303 -11.56 -3.00 1.11
CA GLY A 303 -12.20 -1.69 1.18
C GLY A 303 -12.06 -0.87 -0.09
N SER A 304 -12.23 0.45 -0.01
CA SER A 304 -12.10 1.30 -1.20
C SER A 304 -10.64 1.45 -1.64
N GLY A 305 -10.42 1.66 -2.94
CA GLY A 305 -9.09 1.85 -3.52
C GLY A 305 -8.55 0.64 -4.28
N PRO A 306 -7.37 0.80 -4.92
CA PRO A 306 -6.69 -0.22 -5.69
C PRO A 306 -5.94 -1.23 -4.79
N ASN A 307 -6.68 -1.95 -3.95
CA ASN A 307 -6.08 -2.81 -2.92
C ASN A 307 -5.39 -4.05 -3.52
N ASP A 308 -4.24 -4.40 -2.95
CA ASP A 308 -3.66 -5.74 -3.09
C ASP A 308 -4.42 -6.76 -2.23
N ARG A 309 -4.08 -8.04 -2.36
CA ARG A 309 -4.68 -9.13 -1.56
C ARG A 309 -4.47 -8.99 -0.04
N ASP A 310 -3.54 -8.17 0.41
CA ASP A 310 -3.21 -7.99 1.83
C ASP A 310 -3.93 -6.78 2.44
N GLU A 311 -4.64 -6.02 1.61
CA GLU A 311 -5.21 -4.72 1.92
C GLU A 311 -4.15 -3.77 2.50
N SER A 312 -2.99 -3.74 1.84
CA SER A 312 -1.82 -3.00 2.31
C SER A 312 -2.09 -1.49 2.40
N LEU A 313 -1.91 -0.91 3.58
CA LEU A 313 -2.05 0.54 3.82
C LEU A 313 -1.15 0.98 4.97
N ALA A 314 -0.42 2.09 4.81
CA ALA A 314 0.49 2.62 5.83
C ALA A 314 1.44 1.55 6.41
N GLY A 315 1.88 0.62 5.56
CA GLY A 315 2.72 -0.53 5.92
C GLY A 315 2.04 -1.67 6.68
N HIS A 316 0.76 -1.52 7.06
CA HIS A 316 -0.06 -2.61 7.60
C HIS A 316 -0.52 -3.55 6.49
N ARG A 317 -0.78 -4.80 6.87
CA ARG A 317 -1.33 -5.86 6.00
C ARG A 317 -2.48 -6.58 6.72
N PRO A 318 -3.63 -5.90 6.95
CA PRO A 318 -4.70 -6.42 7.78
C PRO A 318 -5.25 -7.76 7.28
N PHE A 319 -5.37 -7.97 5.96
CA PHE A 319 -5.85 -9.26 5.45
C PHE A 319 -4.81 -10.38 5.58
N LEU A 320 -3.52 -10.07 5.62
CA LEU A 320 -2.49 -11.06 5.96
C LEU A 320 -2.61 -11.53 7.41
N VAL A 321 -2.78 -10.58 8.34
CA VAL A 321 -2.94 -10.88 9.78
C VAL A 321 -4.23 -11.66 10.02
N LEU A 322 -5.34 -11.24 9.41
CA LEU A 322 -6.61 -11.92 9.53
C LEU A 322 -6.58 -13.32 8.91
N ALA A 323 -5.98 -13.48 7.73
CA ALA A 323 -5.84 -14.79 7.09
C ALA A 323 -5.00 -15.76 7.94
N ASP A 324 -3.88 -15.32 8.50
CA ASP A 324 -3.06 -16.14 9.42
C ASP A 324 -3.85 -16.58 10.65
N HIS A 325 -4.57 -15.64 11.29
CA HIS A 325 -5.40 -15.91 12.47
C HIS A 325 -6.50 -16.94 12.18
N LEU A 326 -7.26 -16.76 11.09
CA LEU A 326 -8.35 -17.67 10.71
C LEU A 326 -7.82 -19.05 10.26
N THR A 327 -6.71 -19.08 9.52
CA THR A 327 -6.13 -20.35 9.04
C THR A 327 -5.60 -21.20 10.19
N ARG A 328 -4.99 -20.57 11.21
CA ARG A 328 -4.59 -21.26 12.45
C ARG A 328 -5.77 -21.83 13.23
N LYS A 329 -6.97 -21.28 13.04
CA LYS A 329 -8.22 -21.73 13.66
C LYS A 329 -9.02 -22.72 12.79
N GLY A 330 -8.44 -23.24 11.70
CA GLY A 330 -9.09 -24.28 10.89
C GLY A 330 -9.99 -23.78 9.78
N ILE A 331 -9.90 -22.49 9.42
CA ILE A 331 -10.68 -21.88 8.34
C ILE A 331 -9.76 -21.58 7.16
N ALA A 332 -10.04 -22.12 5.99
CA ALA A 332 -9.28 -21.77 4.79
C ALA A 332 -9.59 -20.32 4.36
N VAL A 333 -8.61 -19.59 3.83
CA VAL A 333 -8.82 -18.19 3.47
C VAL A 333 -8.35 -17.92 2.05
N LEU A 334 -9.23 -17.32 1.24
CA LEU A 334 -8.89 -16.76 -0.05
C LEU A 334 -8.86 -15.23 0.05
N ARG A 335 -7.72 -14.67 -0.32
CA ARG A 335 -7.49 -13.24 -0.49
C ARG A 335 -6.93 -12.99 -1.89
N PHE A 336 -7.37 -11.95 -2.57
CA PHE A 336 -7.01 -11.73 -3.97
C PHE A 336 -6.81 -10.24 -4.27
N ASP A 337 -5.94 -9.96 -5.24
CA ASP A 337 -5.69 -8.59 -5.69
C ASP A 337 -6.92 -8.10 -6.46
N LYS A 338 -7.39 -6.89 -6.16
CA LYS A 338 -8.48 -6.29 -6.98
C LYS A 338 -8.04 -6.23 -8.44
N ARG A 339 -9.01 -6.29 -9.37
CA ARG A 339 -8.72 -6.14 -10.81
C ARG A 339 -7.81 -4.95 -11.09
N GLY A 340 -6.89 -5.11 -12.03
CA GLY A 340 -5.90 -4.08 -12.38
C GLY A 340 -4.82 -3.80 -11.33
N ASN A 341 -4.77 -4.57 -10.22
CA ASN A 341 -3.78 -4.42 -9.15
C ASN A 341 -3.02 -5.72 -8.90
N GLY A 342 -1.80 -5.59 -8.35
CA GLY A 342 -0.93 -6.71 -8.08
C GLY A 342 -0.69 -7.57 -9.34
N LYS A 343 -1.06 -8.84 -9.28
CA LYS A 343 -0.98 -9.77 -10.42
C LYS A 343 -2.32 -9.98 -11.14
N SER A 344 -3.39 -9.33 -10.67
CA SER A 344 -4.70 -9.37 -11.33
C SER A 344 -4.70 -8.52 -12.60
N THR A 345 -5.28 -9.03 -13.68
CA THR A 345 -5.50 -8.26 -14.91
C THR A 345 -6.77 -7.39 -14.79
N GLY A 346 -7.05 -6.59 -15.82
CA GLY A 346 -8.25 -5.73 -15.88
C GLY A 346 -7.94 -4.26 -15.66
N ASP A 347 -9.01 -3.45 -15.61
CA ASP A 347 -8.94 -1.99 -15.49
C ASP A 347 -9.65 -1.56 -14.19
N TYR A 348 -8.88 -1.08 -13.22
CA TYR A 348 -9.41 -0.55 -11.97
C TYR A 348 -10.06 0.83 -12.16
N ALA A 349 -9.47 1.68 -13.00
CA ALA A 349 -9.85 3.09 -13.11
C ALA A 349 -11.29 3.27 -13.62
N ASN A 350 -11.76 2.34 -14.45
CA ASN A 350 -13.12 2.32 -14.98
C ASN A 350 -14.07 1.34 -14.27
N ALA A 351 -13.62 0.64 -13.23
CA ALA A 351 -14.43 -0.32 -12.49
C ALA A 351 -15.39 0.35 -11.50
N THR A 352 -16.46 -0.36 -11.16
CA THR A 352 -17.46 0.03 -10.16
C THR A 352 -17.58 -1.01 -9.04
N MET A 353 -18.45 -0.78 -8.05
CA MET A 353 -18.71 -1.81 -7.05
C MET A 353 -19.44 -3.04 -7.63
N GLU A 354 -20.18 -2.90 -8.74
CA GLU A 354 -20.77 -4.06 -9.45
C GLU A 354 -19.69 -4.97 -10.03
N ASP A 355 -18.63 -4.36 -10.56
CA ASP A 355 -17.46 -5.06 -11.06
C ASP A 355 -16.74 -5.83 -9.95
N PHE A 356 -16.49 -5.18 -8.82
CA PHE A 356 -15.85 -5.82 -7.66
C PHE A 356 -16.75 -6.92 -7.05
N THR A 357 -18.07 -6.75 -7.10
CA THR A 357 -19.04 -7.80 -6.73
C THR A 357 -18.89 -9.01 -7.64
N ALA A 358 -18.83 -8.82 -8.96
CA ALA A 358 -18.64 -9.92 -9.92
C ALA A 358 -17.28 -10.63 -9.74
N ASP A 359 -16.22 -9.91 -9.34
CA ASP A 359 -14.92 -10.50 -9.04
C ASP A 359 -14.98 -11.41 -7.79
N ALA A 360 -15.65 -10.94 -6.74
CA ALA A 360 -15.89 -11.72 -5.54
C ALA A 360 -16.80 -12.94 -5.77
N GLU A 361 -17.79 -12.83 -6.66
CA GLU A 361 -18.57 -13.99 -7.12
C GLU A 361 -17.70 -15.01 -7.86
N ALA A 362 -16.75 -14.57 -8.68
CA ALA A 362 -15.78 -15.46 -9.34
C ALA A 362 -14.88 -16.17 -8.31
N ALA A 363 -14.46 -15.47 -7.25
CA ALA A 363 -13.72 -16.07 -6.14
C ALA A 363 -14.55 -17.14 -5.40
N LEU A 364 -15.85 -16.88 -5.17
CA LEU A 364 -16.79 -17.84 -4.58
C LEU A 364 -16.98 -19.06 -5.49
N ALA A 365 -17.15 -18.85 -6.80
CA ALA A 365 -17.26 -19.92 -7.77
C ALA A 365 -15.98 -20.78 -7.82
N TYR A 366 -14.80 -20.14 -7.78
CA TYR A 366 -13.51 -20.83 -7.73
C TYR A 366 -13.38 -21.72 -6.48
N LEU A 367 -13.65 -21.19 -5.28
CA LEU A 367 -13.53 -21.99 -4.05
C LEU A 367 -14.45 -23.21 -4.02
N LYS A 368 -15.63 -23.12 -4.64
CA LYS A 368 -16.53 -24.28 -4.77
C LYS A 368 -15.98 -25.42 -5.62
N THR A 369 -14.98 -25.16 -6.46
CA THR A 369 -14.29 -26.21 -7.24
C THR A 369 -13.20 -26.93 -6.43
N ARG A 370 -12.79 -26.37 -5.28
CA ARG A 370 -11.72 -26.90 -4.45
C ARG A 370 -12.25 -28.04 -3.59
N LYS A 371 -11.70 -29.24 -3.78
CA LYS A 371 -12.04 -30.44 -2.98
C LYS A 371 -11.69 -30.30 -1.50
N GLU A 372 -10.77 -29.39 -1.19
CA GLU A 372 -10.33 -29.10 0.18
C GLU A 372 -11.38 -28.29 0.95
N ILE A 373 -12.39 -27.72 0.28
CA ILE A 373 -13.37 -26.80 0.86
C ILE A 373 -14.75 -27.44 0.91
N ASP A 374 -15.48 -27.20 2.00
CA ASP A 374 -16.91 -27.54 2.06
C ASP A 374 -17.70 -26.44 1.36
N PRO A 375 -18.32 -26.72 0.19
CA PRO A 375 -19.01 -25.69 -0.59
C PRO A 375 -20.26 -25.12 0.10
N LYS A 376 -20.71 -25.72 1.22
CA LYS A 376 -21.81 -25.22 2.05
C LYS A 376 -21.33 -24.34 3.22
N LYS A 377 -20.01 -24.21 3.42
CA LYS A 377 -19.41 -23.47 4.54
C LYS A 377 -18.45 -22.37 4.06
N ILE A 378 -18.77 -21.73 2.93
CA ILE A 378 -18.03 -20.58 2.40
C ILE A 378 -18.74 -19.30 2.84
N GLY A 379 -18.02 -18.41 3.50
CA GLY A 379 -18.50 -17.08 3.89
C GLY A 379 -17.64 -15.95 3.33
N LEU A 380 -18.12 -14.73 3.53
CA LEU A 380 -17.48 -13.51 3.06
C LEU A 380 -17.11 -12.62 4.25
N ILE A 381 -15.91 -12.05 4.24
CA ILE A 381 -15.48 -11.04 5.21
C ILE A 381 -15.09 -9.80 4.43
N GLY A 382 -15.84 -8.72 4.59
CA GLY A 382 -15.63 -7.49 3.85
C GLY A 382 -15.25 -6.34 4.75
N HIS A 383 -14.16 -5.63 4.42
CA HIS A 383 -13.77 -4.39 5.10
C HIS A 383 -14.26 -3.17 4.34
N SER A 384 -14.82 -2.16 5.02
CA SER A 384 -15.25 -0.88 4.42
C SER A 384 -16.16 -1.11 3.19
N GLU A 385 -15.76 -0.74 1.97
CA GLU A 385 -16.48 -1.08 0.72
C GLU A 385 -16.78 -2.59 0.57
N GLY A 386 -15.85 -3.47 0.94
CA GLY A 386 -16.08 -4.91 0.96
C GLY A 386 -17.26 -5.31 1.86
N GLY A 387 -17.54 -4.53 2.90
CA GLY A 387 -18.71 -4.68 3.78
C GLY A 387 -20.04 -4.33 3.10
N MET A 388 -20.03 -3.57 2.00
CA MET A 388 -21.19 -3.37 1.12
C MET A 388 -21.30 -4.48 0.06
N ILE A 389 -20.16 -4.96 -0.44
CA ILE A 389 -20.11 -6.04 -1.45
C ILE A 389 -20.62 -7.38 -0.88
N ALA A 390 -20.27 -7.73 0.36
CA ALA A 390 -20.69 -9.00 0.94
C ALA A 390 -22.23 -9.19 0.99
N PRO A 391 -23.03 -8.21 1.48
CA PRO A 391 -24.49 -8.25 1.38
C PRO A 391 -25.03 -8.28 -0.05
N LEU A 392 -24.38 -7.60 -1.00
CA LEU A 392 -24.80 -7.67 -2.41
C LEU A 392 -24.83 -9.11 -2.90
N ILE A 393 -23.75 -9.85 -2.69
CA ILE A 393 -23.63 -11.25 -3.09
C ILE A 393 -24.61 -12.13 -2.30
N ALA A 394 -24.66 -11.96 -0.98
CA ALA A 394 -25.50 -12.77 -0.11
C ALA A 394 -27.01 -12.57 -0.38
N ALA A 395 -27.42 -11.39 -0.84
CA ALA A 395 -28.81 -11.06 -1.16
C ALA A 395 -29.39 -11.84 -2.34
N HIS A 396 -28.55 -12.36 -3.25
CA HIS A 396 -29.00 -13.10 -4.43
C HIS A 396 -28.31 -14.45 -4.62
N SER A 397 -27.53 -14.91 -3.63
CA SER A 397 -26.83 -16.19 -3.67
C SER A 397 -27.12 -17.01 -2.42
N GLY A 398 -27.86 -18.12 -2.56
CA GLY A 398 -28.03 -19.12 -1.50
C GLY A 398 -26.76 -19.92 -1.18
N ASN A 399 -25.61 -19.46 -1.67
CA ASN A 399 -24.32 -20.15 -1.60
C ASN A 399 -23.35 -19.51 -0.60
N VAL A 400 -23.78 -18.45 0.09
CA VAL A 400 -22.99 -17.78 1.13
C VAL A 400 -23.51 -18.25 2.48
N ALA A 401 -22.65 -18.91 3.24
CA ALA A 401 -23.01 -19.55 4.50
C ALA A 401 -23.14 -18.57 5.66
N TRP A 402 -22.38 -17.47 5.62
CA TRP A 402 -22.35 -16.38 6.61
C TRP A 402 -21.57 -15.20 6.03
N ILE A 403 -21.77 -14.00 6.56
CA ILE A 403 -20.96 -12.82 6.25
C ILE A 403 -20.49 -12.08 7.50
N VAL A 404 -19.35 -11.40 7.38
CA VAL A 404 -18.79 -10.49 8.39
C VAL A 404 -18.49 -9.14 7.74
N LEU A 405 -19.02 -8.06 8.31
CA LEU A 405 -18.86 -6.69 7.86
C LEU A 405 -17.92 -5.98 8.83
N LEU A 406 -16.67 -5.73 8.41
CA LEU A 406 -15.66 -5.01 9.18
C LEU A 406 -15.69 -3.54 8.78
N ALA A 407 -16.08 -2.65 9.69
CA ALA A 407 -16.25 -1.23 9.41
C ALA A 407 -17.10 -0.98 8.13
N GLY A 408 -18.13 -1.81 7.90
CA GLY A 408 -18.96 -1.76 6.70
C GLY A 408 -20.00 -0.65 6.77
N PRO A 409 -20.15 0.22 5.75
CA PRO A 409 -21.15 1.27 5.80
C PRO A 409 -22.59 0.73 5.62
N GLY A 410 -23.49 1.19 6.49
CA GLY A 410 -24.93 0.95 6.45
C GLY A 410 -25.73 2.12 5.89
N LEU A 411 -25.13 3.31 5.84
CA LEU A 411 -25.70 4.49 5.18
C LEU A 411 -25.48 4.44 3.66
N ASN A 412 -26.21 5.26 2.91
CA ASN A 412 -25.89 5.46 1.49
C ASN A 412 -24.51 6.15 1.36
N GLY A 413 -23.94 6.10 0.15
CA GLY A 413 -22.62 6.67 -0.11
C GLY A 413 -22.50 8.13 0.28
N GLU A 414 -23.36 9.01 -0.22
CA GLU A 414 -23.29 10.44 0.10
C GLU A 414 -23.33 10.73 1.60
N ASP A 415 -24.28 10.13 2.33
CA ASP A 415 -24.39 10.33 3.79
C ASP A 415 -23.14 9.82 4.50
N THR A 416 -22.57 8.71 4.04
CA THR A 416 -21.28 8.18 4.53
C THR A 416 -20.16 9.20 4.34
N LEU A 417 -19.95 9.70 3.12
CA LEU A 417 -18.85 10.62 2.82
C LEU A 417 -19.01 11.97 3.53
N LEU A 418 -20.24 12.48 3.65
CA LEU A 418 -20.52 13.74 4.36
C LEU A 418 -20.24 13.61 5.85
N LEU A 419 -20.69 12.51 6.48
CA LEU A 419 -20.47 12.27 7.90
C LEU A 419 -18.99 11.98 8.20
N GLN A 420 -18.32 11.21 7.34
CA GLN A 420 -16.88 10.96 7.41
C GLN A 420 -16.09 12.28 7.45
N SER A 421 -16.35 13.16 6.48
CA SER A 421 -15.64 14.45 6.39
C SER A 421 -15.87 15.31 7.63
N GLU A 422 -17.11 15.37 8.10
CA GLU A 422 -17.50 16.12 9.30
C GLU A 422 -16.80 15.62 10.57
N LEU A 423 -16.80 14.30 10.82
CA LEU A 423 -16.20 13.71 12.01
C LEU A 423 -14.68 13.86 12.03
N ILE A 424 -14.02 13.70 10.88
CA ILE A 424 -12.57 13.84 10.80
C ILE A 424 -12.15 15.30 10.99
N LEU A 425 -12.83 16.26 10.35
CA LEU A 425 -12.56 17.68 10.56
C LEU A 425 -12.78 18.09 12.02
N LYS A 426 -13.87 17.62 12.64
CA LYS A 426 -14.15 17.89 14.05
C LYS A 426 -13.05 17.34 14.96
N THR A 427 -12.62 16.10 14.72
CA THR A 427 -11.58 15.45 15.52
C THR A 427 -10.21 16.09 15.31
N ALA A 428 -9.93 16.61 14.11
CA ALA A 428 -8.74 17.38 13.80
C ALA A 428 -8.75 18.82 14.37
N GLY A 429 -9.80 19.22 15.12
CA GLY A 429 -9.87 20.49 15.83
C GLY A 429 -10.40 21.67 15.01
N PHE A 430 -11.04 21.42 13.87
CA PHE A 430 -11.67 22.48 13.07
C PHE A 430 -12.95 22.97 13.75
N GLY A 431 -13.24 24.28 13.63
CA GLY A 431 -14.44 24.88 14.21
C GLY A 431 -15.69 24.63 13.36
N ASP A 432 -16.87 24.67 14.01
CA ASP A 432 -18.17 24.38 13.38
C ASP A 432 -18.45 25.19 12.11
N ALA A 433 -18.05 26.47 12.07
CA ALA A 433 -18.21 27.30 10.88
C ALA A 433 -17.39 26.78 9.68
N GLN A 434 -16.19 26.25 9.92
CA GLN A 434 -15.34 25.70 8.88
C GLN A 434 -15.89 24.36 8.37
N ILE A 435 -16.38 23.54 9.30
CA ILE A 435 -17.05 22.26 9.00
C ILE A 435 -18.31 22.50 8.16
N ALA A 436 -19.10 23.53 8.47
CA ALA A 436 -20.29 23.88 7.69
C ALA A 436 -19.95 24.26 6.24
N VAL A 437 -18.88 25.03 6.02
CA VAL A 437 -18.40 25.37 4.67
C VAL A 437 -17.92 24.12 3.94
N ALA A 438 -17.17 23.25 4.61
CA ALA A 438 -16.69 21.98 4.05
C ALA A 438 -17.84 21.09 3.58
N ARG A 439 -18.87 20.95 4.43
CA ARG A 439 -20.06 20.16 4.16
C ARG A 439 -20.83 20.70 2.97
N GLU A 440 -20.97 22.02 2.85
CA GLU A 440 -21.64 22.66 1.72
C GLU A 440 -20.87 22.49 0.41
N PHE A 441 -19.55 22.63 0.45
CA PHE A 441 -18.69 22.34 -0.70
C PHE A 441 -18.87 20.89 -1.19
N ASN A 442 -18.81 19.91 -0.28
CA ASN A 442 -18.97 18.50 -0.63
C ASN A 442 -20.34 18.23 -1.26
N LYS A 443 -21.42 18.79 -0.73
CA LYS A 443 -22.77 18.68 -1.32
C LYS A 443 -22.84 19.22 -2.74
N GLN A 444 -22.26 20.39 -2.99
CA GLN A 444 -22.22 20.99 -4.33
C GLN A 444 -21.41 20.12 -5.29
N ALA A 445 -20.26 19.61 -4.85
CA ALA A 445 -19.43 18.74 -5.65
C ALA A 445 -20.13 17.41 -5.98
N TYR A 446 -20.82 16.79 -5.02
CA TYR A 446 -21.59 15.56 -5.26
C TYR A 446 -22.79 15.79 -6.17
N ALA A 447 -23.46 16.95 -6.06
CA ALA A 447 -24.50 17.34 -6.98
C ALA A 447 -23.98 17.48 -8.43
N LEU A 448 -22.78 18.06 -8.62
CA LEU A 448 -22.13 18.11 -9.93
C LEU A 448 -21.83 16.71 -10.47
N VAL A 449 -21.29 15.82 -9.64
CA VAL A 449 -20.96 14.43 -10.02
C VAL A 449 -22.20 13.68 -10.52
N ARG A 450 -23.37 13.89 -9.90
CA ARG A 450 -24.64 13.28 -10.32
C ARG A 450 -25.21 13.88 -11.60
N GLN A 451 -25.10 15.20 -11.76
CA GLN A 451 -25.72 15.91 -12.87
C GLN A 451 -24.88 15.81 -14.16
N GLU A 452 -23.56 15.81 -14.05
CA GLU A 452 -22.65 15.81 -15.19
C GLU A 452 -22.12 14.41 -15.51
N LYS A 453 -22.64 13.85 -16.60
CA LYS A 453 -22.29 12.50 -17.07
C LYS A 453 -20.99 12.48 -17.84
N ASP A 454 -20.63 13.57 -18.53
CA ASP A 454 -19.37 13.65 -19.26
C ASP A 454 -18.22 13.91 -18.29
N SER A 455 -17.30 12.95 -18.17
CA SER A 455 -16.21 13.04 -17.20
C SER A 455 -15.25 14.20 -17.46
N ALA A 456 -15.02 14.58 -18.73
CA ALA A 456 -14.17 15.74 -19.04
C ALA A 456 -14.82 17.05 -18.58
N THR A 457 -16.11 17.22 -18.86
CA THR A 457 -16.90 18.37 -18.42
C THR A 457 -17.03 18.41 -16.90
N LEU A 458 -17.22 17.25 -16.26
CA LEU A 458 -17.27 17.15 -14.80
C LEU A 458 -15.94 17.60 -14.17
N GLN A 459 -14.80 17.17 -14.73
CA GLN A 459 -13.49 17.60 -14.23
C GLN A 459 -13.32 19.13 -14.32
N VAL A 460 -13.76 19.76 -15.41
CA VAL A 460 -13.74 21.23 -15.53
C VAL A 460 -14.62 21.88 -14.47
N LYS A 461 -15.86 21.42 -14.29
CA LYS A 461 -16.80 21.98 -13.31
C LYS A 461 -16.32 21.80 -11.86
N LEU A 462 -15.72 20.65 -11.54
CA LEU A 462 -15.14 20.40 -10.21
C LEU A 462 -13.91 21.30 -9.98
N ASN A 463 -13.06 21.48 -10.99
CA ASN A 463 -11.95 22.43 -10.91
C ASN A 463 -12.45 23.86 -10.67
N ASP A 464 -13.46 24.33 -11.42
CA ASP A 464 -14.05 25.66 -11.23
C ASP A 464 -14.62 25.83 -9.82
N LEU A 465 -15.33 24.81 -9.31
CA LEU A 465 -15.87 24.81 -7.94
C LEU A 465 -14.75 24.98 -6.90
N VAL A 466 -13.65 24.24 -7.04
CA VAL A 466 -12.50 24.35 -6.12
C VAL A 466 -11.89 25.74 -6.15
N HIS A 467 -11.68 26.31 -7.34
CA HIS A 467 -11.14 27.67 -7.48
C HIS A 467 -12.08 28.71 -6.85
N SER A 468 -13.39 28.57 -7.07
CA SER A 468 -14.40 29.49 -6.53
C SER A 468 -14.50 29.48 -5.00
N ALA A 469 -14.23 28.33 -4.38
CA ALA A 469 -14.25 28.17 -2.93
C ALA A 469 -12.97 28.66 -2.23
N ALA A 470 -12.04 29.31 -2.96
CA ALA A 470 -10.69 29.67 -2.50
C ALA A 470 -9.89 28.48 -1.94
N MET A 471 -10.27 27.25 -2.32
CA MET A 471 -9.64 26.00 -1.90
C MET A 471 -8.30 25.77 -2.62
N SER A 472 -8.15 26.33 -3.81
CA SER A 472 -6.93 26.23 -4.64
C SER A 472 -5.68 26.79 -3.96
N ALA A 473 -5.83 27.68 -2.98
CA ALA A 473 -4.71 28.25 -2.22
C ALA A 473 -4.13 27.30 -1.14
N SER A 474 -4.80 26.16 -0.89
CA SER A 474 -4.51 25.30 0.26
C SER A 474 -3.96 23.90 -0.07
N LEU A 475 -4.06 23.44 -1.32
CA LEU A 475 -3.57 22.13 -1.75
C LEU A 475 -2.63 22.28 -2.95
N PRO A 476 -1.60 21.41 -3.06
CA PRO A 476 -0.81 21.31 -4.28
C PRO A 476 -1.72 21.01 -5.49
N PRO A 477 -1.48 21.60 -6.68
CA PRO A 477 -2.28 21.35 -7.88
C PRO A 477 -2.46 19.86 -8.20
N ASP A 478 -1.44 19.04 -8.01
CA ASP A 478 -1.51 17.60 -8.30
C ASP A 478 -2.43 16.84 -7.34
N ALA A 479 -2.44 17.21 -6.05
CA ALA A 479 -3.33 16.62 -5.06
C ALA A 479 -4.79 16.98 -5.36
N LEU A 480 -5.02 18.23 -5.77
CA LEU A 480 -6.34 18.67 -6.22
C LEU A 480 -6.80 17.92 -7.47
N GLN A 481 -5.92 17.80 -8.48
CA GLN A 481 -6.24 17.11 -9.72
C GLN A 481 -6.54 15.61 -9.46
N SER A 482 -5.79 14.97 -8.58
CA SER A 482 -6.01 13.57 -8.18
C SER A 482 -7.38 13.38 -7.53
N GLN A 483 -7.79 14.32 -6.66
CA GLN A 483 -9.13 14.30 -6.08
C GLN A 483 -10.21 14.46 -7.15
N VAL A 484 -10.05 15.45 -8.04
CA VAL A 484 -11.02 15.71 -9.12
C VAL A 484 -11.18 14.48 -10.00
N GLN A 485 -10.08 13.79 -10.32
CA GLN A 485 -10.11 12.52 -11.05
C GLN A 485 -10.85 11.41 -10.30
N LEU A 486 -10.61 11.27 -8.99
CA LEU A 486 -11.33 10.29 -8.17
C LEU A 486 -12.83 10.58 -8.17
N MET A 487 -13.23 11.83 -7.94
CA MET A 487 -14.64 12.23 -7.92
C MET A 487 -15.33 12.06 -9.28
N ALA A 488 -14.56 12.19 -10.37
CA ALA A 488 -15.03 11.97 -11.73
C ALA A 488 -15.00 10.49 -12.17
N SER A 489 -14.56 9.56 -11.32
CA SER A 489 -14.51 8.14 -11.65
C SER A 489 -15.90 7.49 -11.73
N PRO A 490 -16.06 6.40 -12.51
CA PRO A 490 -17.27 5.57 -12.47
C PRO A 490 -17.56 5.01 -11.07
N TRP A 491 -16.51 4.58 -10.38
CA TRP A 491 -16.59 4.10 -9.00
C TRP A 491 -17.25 5.12 -8.07
N PHE A 492 -16.79 6.37 -8.07
CA PHE A 492 -17.27 7.39 -7.14
C PHE A 492 -18.75 7.73 -7.40
N ARG A 493 -19.16 7.81 -8.67
CA ARG A 493 -20.58 7.97 -9.05
C ARG A 493 -21.42 6.82 -8.51
N PHE A 494 -20.97 5.58 -8.71
CA PHE A 494 -21.67 4.41 -8.20
C PHE A 494 -21.78 4.45 -6.68
N PHE A 495 -20.65 4.68 -5.99
CA PHE A 495 -20.59 4.69 -4.54
C PHE A 495 -21.53 5.73 -3.94
N LEU A 496 -21.53 6.97 -4.46
CA LEU A 496 -22.39 8.06 -3.99
C LEU A 496 -23.88 7.69 -3.92
N ASP A 497 -24.36 6.95 -4.93
CA ASP A 497 -25.78 6.63 -5.08
C ASP A 497 -26.15 5.28 -4.47
N TYR A 498 -25.16 4.46 -4.12
CA TYR A 498 -25.42 3.13 -3.58
C TYR A 498 -26.03 3.20 -2.17
N ASP A 499 -27.16 2.52 -2.00
CA ASP A 499 -27.81 2.26 -0.71
C ASP A 499 -27.64 0.78 -0.35
N PRO A 500 -26.95 0.42 0.76
CA PRO A 500 -26.78 -0.96 1.18
C PRO A 500 -28.06 -1.59 1.76
N VAL A 501 -29.06 -0.81 2.13
CA VAL A 501 -30.27 -1.30 2.83
C VAL A 501 -31.02 -2.38 2.06
N PRO A 502 -31.31 -2.25 0.74
CA PRO A 502 -32.04 -3.27 0.01
C PRO A 502 -31.30 -4.61 -0.07
N ALA A 503 -29.96 -4.60 -0.11
CA ALA A 503 -29.15 -5.82 -0.10
C ALA A 503 -29.13 -6.45 1.30
N LEU A 504 -28.96 -5.65 2.35
CA LEU A 504 -29.03 -6.10 3.74
C LEU A 504 -30.39 -6.70 4.09
N GLN A 505 -31.49 -6.09 3.64
CA GLN A 505 -32.85 -6.63 3.84
C GLN A 505 -33.08 -7.99 3.16
N LYS A 506 -32.35 -8.28 2.09
CA LYS A 506 -32.42 -9.57 1.39
C LYS A 506 -31.41 -10.60 1.91
N THR A 507 -30.49 -10.19 2.78
CA THR A 507 -29.47 -11.06 3.35
C THR A 507 -30.07 -11.90 4.46
N LEU A 508 -30.24 -13.20 4.21
CA LEU A 508 -30.83 -14.15 5.16
C LEU A 508 -29.82 -15.09 5.82
N CYS A 509 -28.59 -15.18 5.30
CA CYS A 509 -27.51 -15.89 5.98
C CYS A 509 -27.10 -15.15 7.28
N PRO A 510 -26.43 -15.82 8.22
CA PRO A 510 -25.92 -15.18 9.43
C PRO A 510 -25.01 -13.97 9.14
N VAL A 511 -25.20 -12.87 9.88
CA VAL A 511 -24.44 -11.62 9.71
C VAL A 511 -23.77 -11.16 11.01
N LEU A 512 -22.45 -10.95 10.98
CA LEU A 512 -21.76 -10.14 11.98
C LEU A 512 -21.40 -8.77 11.39
N ALA A 513 -21.69 -7.68 12.09
CA ALA A 513 -21.15 -6.36 11.76
C ALA A 513 -20.35 -5.81 12.94
N LEU A 514 -19.12 -5.39 12.69
CA LEU A 514 -18.15 -4.89 13.67
C LEU A 514 -17.67 -3.50 13.24
N ASN A 515 -17.72 -2.51 14.13
CA ASN A 515 -17.05 -1.22 13.91
C ASN A 515 -16.23 -0.83 15.15
N GLY A 516 -15.16 -0.08 14.95
CA GLY A 516 -14.44 0.56 16.06
C GLY A 516 -15.19 1.80 16.57
N GLU A 517 -15.20 2.00 17.89
CA GLU A 517 -15.81 3.17 18.54
C GLU A 517 -15.27 4.51 18.00
N LYS A 518 -13.99 4.53 17.63
CA LYS A 518 -13.28 5.70 17.07
C LYS A 518 -13.21 5.66 15.56
N ASP A 519 -14.02 4.85 14.89
CA ASP A 519 -14.11 4.90 13.44
C ASP A 519 -14.78 6.22 12.99
N LEU A 520 -13.96 7.10 12.41
CA LEU A 520 -14.42 8.39 11.87
C LEU A 520 -14.83 8.30 10.39
N GLN A 521 -14.57 7.18 9.72
CA GLN A 521 -14.89 6.98 8.30
C GLN A 521 -16.24 6.30 8.13
N VAL A 522 -16.49 5.29 8.95
CA VAL A 522 -17.77 4.59 9.01
C VAL A 522 -18.24 4.62 10.46
N SER A 523 -18.88 5.74 10.81
CA SER A 523 -19.28 6.01 12.19
C SER A 523 -20.09 4.85 12.78
N PRO A 524 -19.66 4.28 13.92
CA PRO A 524 -20.21 3.01 14.41
C PRO A 524 -21.70 3.15 14.76
N LYS A 525 -22.06 4.24 15.44
CA LYS A 525 -23.42 4.51 15.90
C LYS A 525 -24.43 4.51 14.76
N GLU A 526 -24.20 5.31 13.72
CA GLU A 526 -25.16 5.44 12.61
C GLU A 526 -25.17 4.19 11.73
N ASN A 527 -23.99 3.63 11.42
CA ASN A 527 -23.89 2.51 10.49
C ASN A 527 -24.37 1.19 11.12
N LEU A 528 -23.95 0.84 12.34
CA LEU A 528 -24.41 -0.38 13.00
C LEU A 528 -25.91 -0.35 13.26
N ALA A 529 -26.47 0.80 13.69
CA ALA A 529 -27.91 0.94 13.88
C ALA A 529 -28.69 0.75 12.57
N LYS A 530 -28.18 1.29 11.46
CA LYS A 530 -28.80 1.17 10.13
C LYS A 530 -28.71 -0.27 9.59
N ILE A 531 -27.57 -0.94 9.76
CA ILE A 531 -27.38 -2.36 9.40
C ILE A 531 -28.34 -3.24 10.21
N GLN A 532 -28.36 -3.07 11.53
CA GLN A 532 -29.26 -3.81 12.42
C GLN A 532 -30.71 -3.65 11.99
N LYS A 533 -31.15 -2.41 11.75
CA LYS A 533 -32.52 -2.15 11.30
C LYS A 533 -32.83 -2.81 9.96
N ALA A 534 -31.92 -2.72 8.98
CA ALA A 534 -32.11 -3.34 7.66
C ALA A 534 -32.26 -4.87 7.77
N LEU A 535 -31.41 -5.53 8.58
CA LEU A 535 -31.48 -6.98 8.81
C LEU A 535 -32.78 -7.38 9.52
N GLN A 536 -33.22 -6.60 10.53
CA GLN A 536 -34.49 -6.81 11.23
C GLN A 536 -35.69 -6.68 10.28
N ASP A 537 -35.73 -5.61 9.48
CA ASP A 537 -36.79 -5.35 8.52
C ASP A 537 -36.82 -6.43 7.41
N GLY A 538 -35.64 -6.95 7.04
CA GLY A 538 -35.46 -8.07 6.11
C GLY A 538 -35.86 -9.44 6.68
N GLY A 539 -36.14 -9.52 7.99
CA GLY A 539 -36.53 -10.75 8.65
C GLY A 539 -35.37 -11.69 9.00
N ASN A 540 -34.11 -11.24 8.90
CA ASN A 540 -32.96 -12.02 9.34
C ASN A 540 -33.04 -12.28 10.86
N LYS A 541 -32.78 -13.53 11.27
CA LYS A 541 -32.92 -13.99 12.67
C LYS A 541 -31.59 -14.33 13.34
N ASP A 542 -30.48 -14.29 12.61
CA ASP A 542 -29.16 -14.63 13.12
C ASP A 542 -28.17 -13.55 12.73
N PHE A 543 -28.17 -12.46 13.49
CA PHE A 543 -27.20 -11.39 13.29
C PHE A 543 -26.72 -10.81 14.61
N GLN A 544 -25.54 -10.20 14.57
CA GLN A 544 -24.96 -9.47 15.68
C GLN A 544 -24.29 -8.19 15.18
N THR A 545 -24.49 -7.09 15.91
CA THR A 545 -23.76 -5.83 15.73
C THR A 545 -22.89 -5.60 16.96
N ILE A 546 -21.62 -5.23 16.76
CA ILE A 546 -20.67 -4.95 17.85
C ILE A 546 -19.92 -3.66 17.56
N GLU A 547 -19.97 -2.75 18.52
CA GLU A 547 -19.07 -1.60 18.60
C GLU A 547 -17.91 -1.98 19.51
N LEU A 548 -16.67 -1.89 19.01
CA LEU A 548 -15.45 -2.27 19.71
C LEU A 548 -14.80 -1.02 20.32
N PRO A 549 -14.71 -0.91 21.66
CA PRO A 549 -14.20 0.27 22.34
C PRO A 549 -12.77 0.64 21.90
N GLY A 550 -12.51 1.93 21.70
CA GLY A 550 -11.18 2.46 21.43
C GLY A 550 -10.56 2.13 20.05
N LEU A 551 -11.23 1.37 19.19
CA LEU A 551 -10.69 0.99 17.88
C LEU A 551 -11.03 2.01 16.79
N ASN A 552 -10.12 2.24 15.84
CA ASN A 552 -10.33 3.05 14.64
C ASN A 552 -10.95 2.25 13.48
N HIS A 553 -11.00 2.85 12.29
CA HIS A 553 -11.51 2.21 11.06
C HIS A 553 -10.79 0.90 10.69
N LEU A 554 -9.47 0.83 10.87
CA LEU A 554 -8.68 -0.38 10.61
C LEU A 554 -8.78 -1.42 11.75
N LEU A 555 -9.66 -1.18 12.73
CA LEU A 555 -9.83 -1.98 13.93
C LEU A 555 -8.54 -2.04 14.77
N GLN A 556 -7.78 -0.96 14.81
CA GLN A 556 -6.59 -0.79 15.65
C GLN A 556 -6.91 0.07 16.87
N HIS A 557 -6.26 -0.18 18.00
CA HIS A 557 -6.30 0.75 19.12
C HIS A 557 -5.73 2.11 18.73
N ALA A 558 -6.55 3.15 18.81
CA ALA A 558 -6.18 4.49 18.36
C ALA A 558 -6.42 5.56 19.43
N PRO A 559 -5.59 6.60 19.50
CA PRO A 559 -5.82 7.75 20.38
C PRO A 559 -7.09 8.52 19.99
N ALA A 560 -7.22 8.95 18.73
CA ALA A 560 -8.35 9.74 18.26
C ALA A 560 -9.17 9.07 17.15
N GLY A 561 -8.58 8.13 16.40
CA GLY A 561 -9.21 7.48 15.25
C GLY A 561 -8.97 8.19 13.92
N LEU A 562 -8.05 9.16 13.89
CA LEU A 562 -7.74 9.91 12.68
C LEU A 562 -6.94 9.03 11.70
N PRO A 563 -7.20 9.13 10.38
CA PRO A 563 -6.47 8.31 9.41
C PRO A 563 -4.95 8.55 9.36
N ASN A 564 -4.49 9.73 9.78
CA ASN A 564 -3.06 10.03 9.85
C ASN A 564 -2.33 9.29 10.99
N GLU A 565 -3.06 8.69 11.94
CA GLU A 565 -2.49 7.87 13.02
C GLU A 565 -2.07 6.48 12.52
N TYR A 566 -2.57 6.00 11.37
CA TYR A 566 -2.35 4.61 10.92
C TYR A 566 -0.87 4.24 10.84
N GLY A 567 -0.03 5.11 10.26
CA GLY A 567 1.40 4.84 10.13
C GLY A 567 2.15 4.76 11.47
N GLU A 568 1.63 5.44 12.50
CA GLU A 568 2.23 5.55 13.84
C GLU A 568 1.86 4.36 14.74
N ILE A 569 0.76 3.67 14.44
CA ILE A 569 0.29 2.52 15.21
C ILE A 569 1.08 1.27 14.80
N LEU A 570 1.58 0.51 15.78
CA LEU A 570 2.31 -0.74 15.50
C LEU A 570 1.36 -1.93 15.28
N GLU A 571 0.23 -1.93 15.98
CA GLU A 571 -0.83 -2.94 15.85
C GLU A 571 -1.47 -2.84 14.46
N THR A 572 -1.58 -3.94 13.74
CA THR A 572 -2.30 -4.03 12.46
C THR A 572 -3.79 -4.26 12.66
N MET A 573 -4.19 -5.12 13.60
CA MET A 573 -5.59 -5.35 13.94
C MET A 573 -5.69 -5.84 15.38
N ALA A 574 -6.63 -5.29 16.14
CA ALA A 574 -6.80 -5.59 17.56
C ALA A 574 -7.18 -7.06 17.79
N PRO A 575 -6.57 -7.74 18.79
CA PRO A 575 -6.88 -9.14 19.11
C PRO A 575 -8.38 -9.41 19.36
N GLU A 576 -9.11 -8.48 19.98
CA GLU A 576 -10.54 -8.57 20.21
C GLU A 576 -11.35 -8.56 18.90
N ALA A 577 -10.93 -7.79 17.90
CA ALA A 577 -11.56 -7.81 16.58
C ALA A 577 -11.30 -9.16 15.90
N LEU A 578 -10.05 -9.62 15.88
CA LEU A 578 -9.67 -10.94 15.34
C LEU A 578 -10.45 -12.08 16.01
N ASN A 579 -10.58 -12.04 17.33
CA ASN A 579 -11.31 -13.04 18.09
C ASN A 579 -12.81 -13.01 17.77
N ALA A 580 -13.45 -11.83 17.78
CA ALA A 580 -14.86 -11.69 17.43
C ALA A 580 -15.19 -12.27 16.05
N VAL A 581 -14.33 -12.00 15.05
CA VAL A 581 -14.48 -12.59 13.70
C VAL A 581 -14.36 -14.12 13.76
N SER A 582 -13.30 -14.64 14.37
CA SER A 582 -13.08 -16.09 14.39
C SER A 582 -14.14 -16.86 15.17
N ASP A 583 -14.61 -16.32 16.30
CA ASP A 583 -15.60 -16.96 17.14
C ASP A 583 -16.96 -17.01 16.43
N TRP A 584 -17.30 -15.95 15.70
CA TRP A 584 -18.48 -15.93 14.83
C TRP A 584 -18.38 -16.97 13.71
N VAL A 585 -17.27 -17.02 12.98
CA VAL A 585 -17.10 -17.98 11.88
C VAL A 585 -17.15 -19.42 12.40
N LEU A 586 -16.48 -19.71 13.50
CA LEU A 586 -16.49 -21.04 14.12
C LEU A 586 -17.89 -21.44 14.57
N LYS A 587 -18.66 -20.54 15.18
CA LYS A 587 -20.06 -20.79 15.56
C LYS A 587 -20.93 -21.22 14.37
N HIS A 588 -20.75 -20.60 13.19
CA HIS A 588 -21.58 -20.87 12.01
C HIS A 588 -20.98 -21.92 11.06
N THR A 589 -19.90 -22.60 11.47
CA THR A 589 -19.26 -23.69 10.72
C THR A 589 -19.17 -24.99 11.51
N ALA A 590 -19.51 -24.98 12.80
CA ALA A 590 -19.40 -26.11 13.74
C ALA A 590 -20.39 -27.28 13.53
N HIS A 591 -21.20 -27.28 12.48
CA HIS A 591 -22.21 -28.32 12.22
C HIS A 591 -22.10 -28.88 10.81
#